data_AF-A0A2N1W3L1-F1
#
_entry.id   AF-A0A2N1W3L1-F1
#
_cell.length_a   1.000
_cell.length_b   1.000
_cell.length_c   1.000
_cell.angle_alpha   90.00
_cell.angle_beta   90.00
_cell.angle_gamma   90.00
#
_symmetry.space_group_name_H-M   'P 1'
#
loop_
_entity.id
_entity.type
_entity.pdbx_description
1 polymer ?
#
loop_
_entity_poly.entity_id
_entity_poly.type
_entity_poly.pdbx_seq_one_letter_code
_entity_poly.pdbx_strand_id
1 'polypeptide(L)' 'MDTKARIFARLREENNFVSLFLCACGYKEWIIETEENPKEISCSNCEEEYLLKKQGSGHYIIVEDDAPR' A
#
# COMPACT_ATOMS: atom_id res chain seq x y z
N MET A 1 -4.65 17.27 10.46
CA MET A 1 -3.43 16.76 9.79
C MET A 1 -3.91 15.81 8.71
N ASP A 2 -3.90 16.23 7.45
CA ASP A 2 -4.22 15.35 6.31
C ASP A 2 -3.04 14.42 6.08
N THR A 3 -3.05 13.27 6.75
CA THR A 3 -2.06 12.23 6.50
C THR A 3 -2.48 11.53 5.22
N LYS A 4 -1.65 11.59 4.18
CA LYS A 4 -1.88 10.80 2.95
C LYS A 4 -1.50 9.35 3.20
N ALA A 5 -2.29 8.43 2.67
CA ALA A 5 -1.96 7.02 2.68
C ALA A 5 -0.68 6.74 1.86
N ARG A 6 0.20 5.86 2.36
CA ARG A 6 1.52 5.61 1.78
C ARG A 6 1.98 4.19 2.06
N ILE A 7 2.76 3.64 1.13
CA ILE A 7 3.56 2.43 1.35
C ILE A 7 5.01 2.84 1.64
N PHE A 8 5.56 2.29 2.70
CA PHE A 8 6.95 2.45 3.11
C PHE A 8 7.61 1.09 3.30
N ALA A 9 8.94 1.09 3.41
CA ALA A 9 9.77 0.00 3.92
C ALA A 9 9.42 -1.40 3.38
N ARG A 10 10.26 -1.93 2.49
CA ARG A 10 10.13 -3.30 2.01
C ARG A 10 11.09 -4.21 2.77
N LEU A 11 10.54 -5.25 3.37
CA LEU A 11 11.32 -6.29 4.06
C LEU A 11 11.11 -7.63 3.36
N ARG A 12 12.10 -8.50 3.43
CA ARG A 12 11.97 -9.89 3.00
C ARG A 12 11.70 -10.74 4.22
N GLU A 13 10.54 -11.39 4.25
CA GLU A 13 10.14 -12.29 5.34
C GLU A 13 9.94 -13.69 4.75
N GLU A 14 10.81 -14.63 5.17
CA GLU A 14 10.88 -15.99 4.65
C GLU A 14 10.99 -16.03 3.11
N ASN A 15 9.86 -16.27 2.43
CA ASN A 15 9.73 -16.38 0.99
C ASN A 15 8.98 -15.22 0.33
N ASN A 16 8.45 -14.27 1.12
CA ASN A 16 7.65 -13.16 0.61
C ASN A 16 8.34 -11.82 0.86
N PHE A 17 7.94 -10.80 0.10
CA PHE A 17 8.20 -9.42 0.47
C PHE A 17 6.99 -8.88 1.23
N VAL A 18 7.23 -8.09 2.27
CA VAL A 18 6.20 -7.35 3.00
C VAL A 18 6.54 -5.88 2.97
N SER A 19 5.51 -5.05 2.90
CA SER A 19 5.62 -3.60 2.87
C SER A 19 4.76 -2.99 3.96
N LEU A 20 5.24 -1.91 4.58
CA LEU A 20 4.49 -1.20 5.61
C LEU A 20 3.49 -0.24 4.97
N PHE A 21 2.20 -0.52 5.13
CA PHE A 21 1.13 0.38 4.75
C PHE A 21 0.80 1.33 5.90
N LEU A 22 0.78 2.63 5.61
CA LEU A 22 0.23 3.69 6.46
C LEU A 22 -1.04 4.20 5.79
N CYS A 23 -2.18 4.01 6.44
CA CYS A 23 -3.46 4.54 6.00
C CYS A 23 -3.57 6.05 6.28
N ALA A 24 -4.45 6.75 5.56
CA ALA A 24 -4.75 8.16 5.80
C ALA A 24 -5.31 8.42 7.21
N CYS A 25 -6.01 7.44 7.80
CA CYS A 25 -6.47 7.51 9.19
C CYS A 25 -5.35 7.42 10.24
N GLY A 26 -4.10 7.20 9.82
CA GLY A 26 -2.92 7.06 10.68
C GLY A 26 -2.64 5.63 11.16
N TYR A 27 -3.52 4.68 10.85
CA TYR A 27 -3.32 3.26 11.14
C TYR A 27 -2.20 2.67 10.27
N LYS A 28 -1.46 1.71 10.85
CA LYS A 28 -0.31 1.07 10.20
C LYS A 28 -0.50 -0.44 10.21
N GLU A 29 -0.27 -1.06 9.07
CA GLU A 29 -0.33 -2.51 8.93
C GLU A 29 0.69 -3.01 7.90
N TRP A 30 1.11 -4.26 8.04
CA TRP A 30 2.01 -4.89 7.10
C TRP A 30 1.21 -5.61 6.02
N ILE A 31 1.53 -5.33 4.77
CA ILE A 31 0.90 -5.98 3.62
C ILE A 31 1.89 -6.92 2.94
N ILE A 32 1.42 -8.10 2.57
CA ILE A 32 2.21 -9.04 1.79
C ILE A 32 2.22 -8.59 0.33
N GLU A 33 3.41 -8.51 -0.24
CA GLU A 33 3.57 -8.29 -1.67
C GLU A 33 3.31 -9.59 -2.43
N THR A 34 2.28 -9.61 -3.27
CA THR A 34 1.94 -10.76 -4.12
C THR A 34 2.37 -10.47 -5.56
N GLU A 35 2.12 -11.36 -6.52
CA GLU A 35 2.35 -11.05 -7.95
C GLU A 35 1.27 -10.14 -8.57
N GLU A 36 0.17 -9.92 -7.85
CA GLU A 36 -0.99 -9.16 -8.29
C GLU A 36 -0.67 -7.67 -8.56
N ASN A 37 -1.12 -7.14 -9.69
CA ASN A 37 -0.88 -5.75 -10.08
C ASN A 37 -1.95 -5.27 -11.10
N PRO A 38 -2.84 -4.32 -10.76
CA PRO A 38 -2.96 -3.65 -9.46
C PRO A 38 -3.50 -4.59 -8.38
N LYS A 39 -3.17 -4.30 -7.12
CA LYS A 39 -3.67 -5.01 -5.93
C LYS A 39 -4.54 -4.07 -5.12
N GLU A 40 -5.70 -4.50 -4.69
CA GLU A 40 -6.57 -3.73 -3.80
C GLU A 40 -6.30 -4.11 -2.33
N ILE A 41 -6.32 -3.12 -1.44
CA ILE A 41 -6.26 -3.33 0.00
C ILE A 41 -7.32 -2.46 0.69
N SER A 42 -7.90 -2.95 1.78
CA SER A 42 -8.76 -2.16 2.67
C SER A 42 -8.06 -1.97 4.01
N CYS A 43 -8.11 -0.76 4.56
CA CYS A 43 -7.53 -0.50 5.86
C CYS A 43 -8.32 -1.21 6.95
N SER A 44 -7.65 -2.04 7.75
CA SER A 44 -8.29 -2.82 8.81
C SER A 44 -8.95 -1.98 9.92
N ASN A 45 -8.68 -0.67 10.00
CA ASN A 45 -9.21 0.22 11.04
C ASN A 45 -10.34 1.14 10.56
N CYS A 46 -10.28 1.67 9.34
CA CYS A 46 -11.29 2.60 8.82
C CYS A 46 -12.00 2.11 7.56
N GLU A 47 -11.68 0.90 7.11
CA GLU A 47 -12.27 0.20 5.95
C GLU A 47 -12.08 0.90 4.60
N GLU A 48 -11.42 2.05 4.57
CA GLU A 48 -11.06 2.76 3.35
C GLU A 48 -10.18 1.91 2.42
N GLU A 49 -10.53 1.93 1.14
CA GLU A 49 -9.93 1.09 0.11
C GLU A 49 -8.88 1.85 -0.67
N TYR A 50 -7.78 1.16 -1.00
CA TYR A 50 -6.65 1.71 -1.72
C TYR A 50 -6.19 0.75 -2.80
N LEU A 51 -5.93 1.30 -3.98
CA LEU A 51 -5.30 0.58 -5.08
C LEU A 51 -3.78 0.70 -4.98
N LEU A 52 -3.10 -0.43 -5.09
CA LEU A 52 -1.65 -0.54 -5.10
C LEU A 52 -1.16 -0.93 -6.48
N LYS A 53 -0.08 -0.29 -6.92
CA LYS A 53 0.62 -0.63 -8.17
C LYS A 53 2.08 -0.97 -7.88
N LYS A 54 2.60 -2.01 -8.53
CA LYS A 54 4.03 -2.29 -8.50
C LYS A 54 4.80 -1.30 -9.39
N GLN A 55 5.85 -0.72 -8.84
CA GLN A 55 6.86 0.00 -9.61
C GLN A 55 7.83 -0.98 -10.29
N GLY A 56 8.68 -0.49 -11.20
CA GLY A 56 9.69 -1.30 -11.89
C GLY A 56 10.71 -1.97 -10.95
N SER A 57 10.87 -1.48 -9.72
CA SER A 57 11.66 -2.10 -8.65
C SER A 57 10.96 -3.32 -7.99
N GLY A 58 9.69 -3.56 -8.31
CA GLY A 58 8.84 -4.57 -7.70
C GLY A 58 8.15 -4.13 -6.40
N HIS A 59 8.36 -2.89 -5.94
CA HIS A 59 7.75 -2.33 -4.73
C HIS A 59 6.34 -1.81 -5.02
N TYR A 60 5.39 -2.03 -4.11
CA TYR A 60 4.08 -1.39 -4.22
C TYR A 60 4.11 0.09 -3.84
N ILE A 61 3.30 0.87 -4.54
CA ILE A 61 2.94 2.25 -4.20
C ILE A 61 1.40 2.37 -4.22
N ILE A 62 0.87 3.32 -3.43
CA ILE A 62 -0.53 3.73 -3.58
C ILE A 62 -0.68 4.39 -4.95
N VAL A 63 -1.67 3.96 -5.71
CA VAL A 63 -2.16 4.71 -6.86
C VAL A 63 -2.91 5.90 -6.27
N GLU A 64 -2.22 7.04 -6.15
CA GLU A 64 -2.93 8.30 -6.02
C GLU A 64 -3.67 8.45 -7.35
N ASP A 65 -5.01 8.43 -7.32
CA ASP A 65 -5.78 8.99 -8.43
C ASP A 65 -5.30 10.44 -8.59
N ASP A 66 -4.31 10.67 -9.46
CA ASP A 66 -4.29 11.87 -10.26
C ASP A 66 -5.51 11.77 -11.18
N ALA A 67 -6.71 11.85 -10.61
CA ALA A 67 -7.87 12.26 -11.36
C ALA A 67 -7.52 13.68 -11.85
N PRO A 68 -7.32 13.91 -13.16
CA PRO A 68 -7.27 15.27 -13.64
C PRO A 68 -8.62 15.88 -13.28
N ARG A 69 -8.60 16.90 -12.42
CA ARG A 69 -9.74 17.80 -12.27
C ARG A 69 -10.07 18.45 -13.61
#